data_AF-A0A932C8L4-F1
#
_entry.id   AF-A0A932C8L4-F1
#
_cell.length_a   1.000
_cell.length_b   1.000
_cell.length_c   1.000
_cell.angle_alpha   90.00
_cell.angle_beta   90.00
_cell.angle_gamma   90.00
#
_symmetry.space_group_name_H-M   'P 1'
#
loop_
_entity.id
_entity.type
_entity.pdbx_description
1 polymer ?
#
loop_
_entity_poly.entity_id
_entity_poly.type
_entity_poly.pdbx_seq_one_letter_code
_entity_poly.pdbx_strand_id
1 'polypeptide(L)'
;MSGHISPKTTYYAIFGSLMVLTATTVTAAFINLGSLNFPVALGIAILKATLVILFFMHLKYSSRLTKLICGTAFFFLVILFGLTLSDYLSRGWAAAPGGTAGAGTQVTVGPPAETAEEPAGEPQAAPEP
;
A
#
# COMPACT_ATOMS: atom_id res chain seq x y z
N MET A 1 -16.26 -8.35 48.41
CA MET A 1 -15.94 -8.57 46.97
C MET A 1 -14.94 -7.51 46.55
N SER A 2 -13.65 -7.80 46.68
CA SER A 2 -12.59 -6.85 46.36
C SER A 2 -12.44 -6.77 44.84
N GLY A 3 -12.88 -5.66 44.25
CA GLY A 3 -12.80 -5.41 42.82
C GLY A 3 -11.35 -5.35 42.36
N HIS A 4 -10.88 -6.39 41.68
CA HIS A 4 -9.61 -6.38 40.96
C HIS A 4 -9.80 -5.54 39.68
N ILE A 5 -9.77 -4.21 39.83
CA ILE A 5 -9.73 -3.29 38.70
C ILE A 5 -8.36 -3.42 38.02
N SER A 6 -8.31 -3.91 36.79
CA SER A 6 -7.08 -3.87 35.99
C SER A 6 -6.53 -2.45 36.00
N PRO A 7 -5.22 -2.27 36.28
CA PRO A 7 -4.65 -0.94 36.47
C PRO A 7 -4.85 -0.12 35.20
N LYS A 8 -5.66 0.95 35.33
CA LYS A 8 -5.99 1.87 34.24
C LYS A 8 -4.74 2.46 33.59
N THR A 9 -3.67 2.58 34.38
CA THR A 9 -2.32 3.00 33.99
C THR A 9 -1.78 2.21 32.79
N THR A 10 -2.04 0.91 32.71
CA THR A 10 -1.57 0.08 31.58
C THR A 10 -2.19 0.56 30.28
N TYR A 11 -3.51 0.77 30.23
CA TYR A 11 -4.20 1.26 29.02
C TYR A 11 -3.73 2.66 28.61
N TYR A 12 -3.50 3.56 29.56
CA TYR A 12 -2.97 4.90 29.25
C TYR A 12 -1.54 4.86 28.71
N ALA A 13 -0.68 3.98 29.24
CA ALA A 13 0.67 3.80 28.71
C ALA A 13 0.65 3.27 27.26
N ILE A 14 -0.28 2.36 26.95
CA ILE A 14 -0.41 1.78 25.60
C ILE A 14 -1.07 2.78 24.64
N PHE A 15 -2.01 3.59 25.12
CA PHE A 15 -2.55 4.71 24.35
C PHE A 15 -1.44 5.70 23.98
N GLY A 16 -0.55 6.02 24.92
CA GLY A 16 0.63 6.84 24.67
C GLY A 16 1.55 6.25 23.59
N SER A 17 1.87 4.96 23.66
CA SER A 17 2.70 4.31 22.63
C SER A 17 2.03 4.25 21.26
N LEU A 18 0.70 4.08 21.19
CA LEU A 18 -0.05 4.19 19.93
C LEU A 18 -0.05 5.60 19.35
N MET A 19 -0.11 6.64 20.20
CA MET A 19 0.02 8.02 19.76
C MET A 19 1.39 8.30 19.17
N VAL A 20 2.46 7.81 19.81
CA VAL A 20 3.83 7.90 19.28
C VAL A 20 3.93 7.19 17.93
N LEU A 21 3.48 5.94 17.81
CA LEU A 21 3.50 5.22 16.53
C LEU A 21 2.71 5.96 15.44
N THR A 22 1.58 6.57 15.81
CA THR A 22 0.76 7.34 14.86
C THR A 22 1.50 8.58 14.38
N ALA A 23 2.12 9.34 15.29
CA ALA A 23 2.99 10.46 14.92
C ALA A 23 4.12 10.00 14.00
N THR A 24 4.80 8.88 14.32
CA THR A 24 5.83 8.30 13.45
C THR A 24 5.29 7.95 12.06
N THR A 25 4.06 7.43 11.96
CA THR A 25 3.47 7.07 10.66
C THR A 25 3.18 8.33 9.84
N VAL A 26 2.67 9.38 10.48
CA VAL A 26 2.41 10.68 9.85
C VAL A 26 3.72 11.30 9.37
N THR A 27 4.76 11.32 10.19
CA THR A 27 6.08 11.83 9.81
C THR A 27 6.71 11.01 8.69
N ALA A 28 6.59 9.68 8.73
CA ALA A 28 7.07 8.81 7.66
C ALA A 28 6.35 9.07 6.33
N ALA A 29 5.07 9.46 6.36
CA ALA A 29 4.33 9.83 5.14
C ALA A 29 4.84 11.13 4.48
N PHE A 30 5.47 12.03 5.25
CA PHE A 30 6.06 13.26 4.72
C PHE A 30 7.49 13.07 4.19
N ILE A 31 8.15 11.96 4.51
CA ILE A 31 9.52 11.65 4.05
C ILE A 31 9.42 10.75 2.82
N ASN A 32 9.85 11.24 1.66
CA ASN A 32 9.88 10.44 0.44
C ASN A 32 11.11 9.52 0.40
N LEU A 33 10.92 8.25 0.79
CA LEU A 33 11.92 7.18 0.74
C LEU A 33 11.93 6.43 -0.61
N GLY A 34 11.22 6.95 -1.62
CA GLY A 34 11.07 6.32 -2.94
C GLY A 34 10.43 4.94 -2.86
N SER A 35 11.13 3.91 -3.37
CA SER A 35 10.66 2.51 -3.38
C SER A 35 10.44 1.93 -1.96
N LEU A 36 11.15 2.44 -0.95
CA LEU A 36 11.03 1.95 0.43
C LEU A 36 9.84 2.54 1.21
N ASN A 37 9.10 3.50 0.65
CA ASN A 37 7.93 4.08 1.31
C ASN A 37 6.89 3.02 1.71
N PHE A 38 6.55 2.12 0.78
CA PHE A 38 5.52 1.11 1.01
C PHE A 38 5.94 0.05 2.05
N PRO A 39 7.13 -0.59 1.95
CA PRO A 39 7.61 -1.53 2.97
C PRO A 39 7.71 -0.91 4.36
N VAL A 40 8.18 0.34 4.46
CA VAL A 40 8.33 1.03 5.75
C VAL A 40 6.96 1.36 6.34
N ALA A 41 6.04 1.93 5.55
CA ALA A 41 4.68 2.20 6.00
C ALA A 41 3.95 0.93 6.45
N LEU A 42 4.12 -0.17 5.71
CA LEU A 42 3.56 -1.47 6.05
C LEU A 42 4.15 -2.03 7.35
N GLY A 43 5.47 -1.92 7.56
CA GLY A 43 6.13 -2.34 8.80
C GLY A 43 5.61 -1.59 10.04
N ILE A 44 5.46 -0.27 9.94
CA ILE A 44 4.89 0.55 11.02
C ILE A 44 3.42 0.17 11.28
N ALA A 45 2.64 -0.07 10.22
CA ALA A 45 1.25 -0.50 10.32
C ALA A 45 1.12 -1.85 11.04
N ILE A 46 1.98 -2.83 10.73
CA ILE A 46 2.00 -4.14 11.40
C ILE A 46 2.33 -3.97 12.89
N LEU A 47 3.37 -3.19 13.23
CA LEU A 47 3.74 -2.94 14.63
C LEU A 47 2.59 -2.32 15.43
N LYS A 48 1.89 -1.34 14.83
CA LYS A 48 0.70 -0.72 15.43
C LYS A 48 -0.42 -1.75 15.62
N ALA A 49 -0.70 -2.56 14.61
CA ALA A 49 -1.72 -3.60 14.69
C ALA A 49 -1.42 -4.64 15.79
N THR A 50 -0.16 -5.07 15.93
CA THR A 50 0.25 -6.00 17.00
C THR A 50 -0.02 -5.42 18.39
N LEU A 51 0.33 -4.15 18.63
CA LEU A 51 0.03 -3.46 19.89
C LEU A 51 -1.48 -3.39 20.17
N VAL A 52 -2.29 -3.04 19.18
CA VAL A 52 -3.76 -2.98 19.33
C VAL A 52 -4.32 -4.36 19.66
N ILE A 53 -3.90 -5.40 18.95
CA ILE A 53 -4.39 -6.77 19.12
C ILE A 53 -4.05 -7.29 20.53
N LEU A 54 -2.79 -7.20 20.96
CA LEU A 54 -2.38 -7.75 22.26
C LEU A 54 -3.09 -7.09 23.45
N PHE A 55 -3.31 -5.77 23.37
CA PHE A 55 -3.71 -4.96 24.51
C PHE A 55 -5.17 -4.48 24.45
N PHE A 56 -5.60 -3.86 23.34
CA PHE A 56 -6.96 -3.34 23.21
C PHE A 56 -7.99 -4.42 22.92
N MET A 57 -7.63 -5.45 22.14
CA MET A 57 -8.48 -6.64 21.96
C MET A 57 -8.36 -7.64 23.13
N HIS A 58 -7.63 -7.31 24.20
CA HIS A 58 -7.41 -8.19 25.35
C HIS A 58 -6.93 -9.60 25.00
N LEU A 59 -6.26 -9.79 23.86
CA LEU A 59 -5.83 -11.13 23.44
C LEU A 59 -4.91 -11.78 24.46
N LYS A 60 -4.09 -11.00 25.17
CA LYS A 60 -3.24 -11.50 26.27
C LYS A 60 -4.05 -12.14 27.40
N TYR A 61 -5.19 -11.56 27.75
CA TYR A 61 -6.03 -11.95 28.90
C TYR A 61 -7.22 -12.84 28.53
N SER A 62 -7.49 -12.99 27.24
CA SER A 62 -8.60 -13.80 26.74
C SER A 62 -8.35 -15.30 26.83
N SER A 63 -9.43 -16.07 26.67
CA SER A 63 -9.45 -17.54 26.72
C SER A 63 -8.50 -18.17 25.69
N ARG A 64 -8.03 -19.39 25.97
CA ARG A 64 -7.15 -20.13 25.04
C ARG A 64 -7.81 -20.37 23.68
N LEU A 65 -9.14 -20.53 23.65
CA LEU A 65 -9.93 -20.70 22.43
C LEU A 65 -9.84 -19.44 21.56
N THR A 66 -10.03 -18.25 22.14
CA THR A 66 -9.93 -16.97 21.41
C THR A 66 -8.53 -16.75 20.83
N LYS A 67 -7.48 -17.10 21.58
CA LYS A 67 -6.09 -17.04 21.10
C LYS A 67 -5.86 -17.94 19.88
N LEU A 68 -6.45 -19.14 19.90
CA LEU A 68 -6.32 -20.12 18.81
C LEU A 68 -7.04 -19.64 17.55
N ILE A 69 -8.26 -19.12 17.68
CA ILE A 69 -9.00 -18.53 16.55
C ILE A 69 -8.24 -17.35 15.94
N CYS A 70 -7.71 -16.44 16.76
CA CYS A 70 -6.92 -15.33 16.26
C CYS A 70 -5.63 -15.81 15.56
N GLY A 71 -4.98 -16.84 16.11
CA GLY A 71 -3.82 -17.46 15.47
C GLY A 71 -4.16 -18.03 14.08
N THR A 72 -5.27 -18.77 13.98
CA THR A 72 -5.75 -19.31 12.69
C THR A 72 -6.12 -18.19 11.72
N ALA A 73 -6.82 -17.15 12.18
CA ALA A 73 -7.18 -16.00 11.34
C ALA A 73 -5.93 -15.29 10.81
N PHE A 74 -4.90 -15.09 11.65
CA PHE A 74 -3.65 -14.46 11.24
C PHE A 74 -2.85 -15.36 10.29
N PHE A 75 -2.84 -16.68 10.51
CA PHE A 75 -2.24 -17.64 9.59
C PHE A 75 -2.87 -17.57 8.20
N PHE A 76 -4.20 -17.58 8.12
CA PHE A 76 -4.91 -17.39 6.84
C PHE A 76 -4.67 -16.01 6.23
N LEU A 77 -4.62 -14.95 7.03
CA LEU A 77 -4.30 -13.60 6.58
C LEU A 77 -2.95 -13.56 5.86
N VAL A 78 -1.91 -14.17 6.46
CA VAL A 78 -0.57 -14.22 5.87
C VAL A 78 -0.58 -14.98 4.54
N ILE A 79 -1.31 -16.10 4.45
CA ILE A 79 -1.45 -16.85 3.19
C ILE A 79 -2.13 -16.00 2.13
N LEU A 80 -3.26 -15.35 2.45
CA LEU A 80 -4.00 -14.52 1.51
C LEU A 80 -3.15 -13.34 1.03
N PHE A 81 -2.47 -12.65 1.93
CA PHE A 81 -1.56 -11.55 1.56
C PHE A 81 -0.41 -12.05 0.68
N GLY A 82 0.19 -13.20 1.01
CA GLY A 82 1.26 -13.80 0.22
C GLY A 82 0.81 -14.15 -1.20
N LEU A 83 -0.40 -14.73 -1.35
CA LEU A 83 -0.99 -15.02 -2.65
C LEU A 83 -1.30 -13.75 -3.44
N THR A 84 -1.88 -12.72 -2.80
CA THR A 84 -2.17 -11.43 -3.44
C THR A 84 -0.90 -10.74 -3.94
N LEU A 85 0.15 -10.69 -3.11
CA LEU A 85 1.44 -10.12 -3.52
C LEU A 85 2.08 -10.93 -4.65
N SER A 86 1.99 -12.26 -4.60
CA SER A 86 2.50 -13.15 -5.66
C SER A 86 1.76 -12.96 -6.99
N ASP A 87 0.43 -12.82 -6.95
CA ASP A 87 -0.39 -12.47 -8.12
C ASP A 87 0.02 -11.11 -8.69
N TYR A 88 0.18 -10.10 -7.83
CA TYR A 88 0.57 -8.76 -8.23
C TYR A 88 1.96 -8.71 -8.90
N LEU A 89 2.94 -9.41 -8.32
CA LEU A 89 4.29 -9.51 -8.88
C LEU A 89 4.29 -10.29 -10.20
N SER A 90 3.49 -11.35 -10.32
CA SER A 90 3.41 -12.17 -11.54
C SER A 90 2.76 -11.42 -12.70
N ARG A 91 1.83 -10.49 -12.43
CA ARG A 91 1.22 -9.62 -13.46
C ARG A 91 2.24 -8.65 -14.08
N GLY A 92 3.21 -8.18 -13.29
CA GLY A 92 4.32 -7.37 -13.81
C GLY A 92 5.28 -8.17 -14.69
N TRP A 93 5.37 -9.49 -14.50
CA TRP A 93 6.20 -10.38 -15.32
C TRP A 93 5.52 -10.74 -16.65
N ALA A 94 4.20 -10.89 -16.69
CA ALA A 94 3.45 -11.25 -17.90
C ALA A 94 3.22 -10.09 -18.89
N ALA A 95 3.55 -8.84 -18.51
CA ALA A 95 3.39 -7.67 -19.36
C ALA A 95 4.65 -7.39 -20.21
N ALA A 96 4.63 -7.94 -21.43
CA ALA A 96 5.37 -7.57 -22.66
C ALA A 96 6.79 -8.17 -22.93
N PRO A 97 7.05 -8.70 -24.16
CA PRO A 97 8.38 -8.93 -24.74
C PRO A 97 9.12 -7.63 -25.12
N GLY A 98 9.13 -6.66 -24.22
CA GLY A 98 9.69 -5.32 -24.43
C GLY A 98 9.60 -4.56 -23.11
N GLY A 99 10.44 -4.94 -22.16
CA GLY A 99 10.33 -4.52 -20.77
C GLY A 99 10.54 -3.01 -20.60
N THR A 100 9.46 -2.26 -20.39
CA THR A 100 9.44 -0.99 -19.66
C THR A 100 8.01 -0.64 -19.26
N ALA A 101 7.51 -1.21 -18.17
CA ALA A 101 6.31 -0.70 -17.51
C ALA A 101 6.41 -0.95 -16.00
N GLY A 102 7.11 -0.06 -15.32
CA GLY A 102 6.91 0.11 -13.88
C GLY A 102 5.47 0.55 -13.61
N ALA A 103 4.93 0.14 -12.46
CA ALA A 103 3.61 0.53 -11.98
C ALA A 103 3.49 2.06 -11.93
N GLY A 104 2.96 2.67 -13.01
CA GLY A 104 2.87 4.12 -13.12
C GLY A 104 2.71 4.68 -14.55
N THR A 105 2.91 3.91 -15.62
CA THR A 105 2.72 4.44 -16.97
C THR A 105 1.23 4.56 -17.30
N GLN A 106 0.65 5.73 -17.03
CA GLN A 106 -0.60 6.17 -17.64
C GLN A 106 -0.43 6.11 -19.16
N VAL A 107 -1.18 5.25 -19.83
CA VAL A 107 -1.35 5.34 -21.27
C VAL A 107 -2.12 6.64 -21.51
N THR A 108 -1.38 7.72 -21.76
CA THR A 108 -1.95 8.90 -22.41
C THR A 108 -2.35 8.43 -23.79
N VAL A 109 -3.63 8.11 -23.95
CA VAL A 109 -4.24 7.97 -25.26
C VAL A 109 -4.23 9.38 -25.84
N GLY A 110 -3.25 9.66 -26.70
CA GLY A 110 -3.26 10.87 -27.52
C GLY A 110 -4.54 10.89 -28.37
N PRO A 111 -5.09 12.08 -28.69
CA PRO A 111 -6.31 12.18 -29.47
C PRO A 111 -6.19 11.38 -30.78
N PRO A 112 -7.30 10.79 -31.26
CA PRO A 112 -7.27 10.04 -32.51
C PRO A 112 -6.81 10.98 -33.63
N ALA A 113 -5.97 10.47 -34.52
CA ALA A 113 -5.35 11.19 -35.61
C ALA A 113 -6.37 12.05 -36.38
N GLU A 114 -6.45 13.33 -36.02
CA GLU A 114 -7.28 14.33 -36.69
C GLU A 114 -6.37 15.45 -37.22
N THR A 115 -5.37 15.07 -38.03
CA THR A 115 -4.62 16.01 -38.87
C THR A 115 -4.04 15.26 -40.08
N ALA A 116 -4.93 14.78 -40.93
CA ALA A 116 -4.63 14.60 -42.35
C ALA A 116 -5.36 15.73 -43.11
N GLU A 117 -5.06 16.97 -42.75
CA GLU A 117 -5.26 18.09 -43.68
C GLU A 117 -4.00 18.20 -44.52
N GLU A 118 -4.05 17.57 -45.69
CA GLU A 118 -3.16 17.80 -46.81
C GLU A 118 -3.53 19.18 -47.40
N PRO A 119 -2.67 20.22 -47.38
CA PRO A 119 -2.94 21.40 -48.14
C PRO A 119 -2.54 21.11 -49.59
N ALA A 120 -3.55 20.88 -50.41
CA ALA A 120 -3.44 21.01 -51.85
C ALA A 120 -3.06 22.46 -52.22
N GLY A 121 -1.94 22.62 -52.94
CA GLY A 121 -1.78 23.66 -53.95
C GLY A 121 -0.79 24.78 -53.65
N GLU A 122 0.42 24.66 -54.21
CA GLU A 122 1.11 25.80 -54.84
C GLU A 122 1.75 25.31 -56.16
N PRO A 123 1.43 25.92 -57.33
CA PRO A 123 1.95 25.52 -58.63
C PRO A 123 3.35 26.11 -58.85
N GLN A 124 4.34 25.26 -59.10
CA GLN A 124 5.66 25.69 -59.60
C GLN A 124 5.49 26.34 -60.97
N ALA A 125 5.52 27.67 -60.98
CA ALA A 125 5.58 28.51 -62.16
C ALA A 125 6.98 28.42 -62.80
N ALA A 126 6.99 28.19 -64.10
CA ALA A 126 8.16 28.27 -64.98
C ALA A 126 8.84 29.64 -64.92
N PRO A 127 10.12 29.69 -65.34
CA PRO A 127 10.53 30.78 -66.20
C PRO A 127 11.23 30.25 -67.47
N GLU A 128 10.65 30.54 -68.64
CA GLU A 128 11.41 30.78 -69.88
C GLU A 128 12.05 32.19 -69.80
N PRO A 129 13.06 32.58 -70.61
CA PRO A 129 13.07 32.54 -72.09
C PRO A 129 14.15 31.66 -72.74
#